data_AF-A0A7V0X8R3-F1
#
_entry.id   AF-A0A7V0X8R3-F1
#
_cell.length_a   1.000
_cell.length_b   1.000
_cell.length_c   1.000
_cell.angle_alpha   90.00
_cell.angle_beta   90.00
_cell.angle_gamma   90.00
#
_symmetry.space_group_name_H-M   'P 1'
#
loop_
_entity.id
_entity.type
_entity.pdbx_description
1 polymer ?
#
loop_
_entity_poly.entity_id
_entity_poly.type
_entity_poly.pdbx_seq_one_letter_code
_entity_poly.pdbx_strand_id
1 'polypeptide(L)'
;MNYLITKWFGTFIYDKKGIKDKLLFPKKPEEISKRLKKIDKEDILSEEKKIVKNKKVIVNEKRLQELGDYKPSEPFFNDIEINPNEFGFSGDLLHKSTLLLAGKKVDENLESKDLQIVQMVNALDDLIQTSNLLSERIDSWSLIPTPENKIKPFKNTLLTVKKGIKLLQTQIDHDMHDIAPNISKIAGPSIGARLIAHAGGLERLATLPASTVQILGAEKALFRFKKEGAKPPKHGVIFQHPYIN
;
A
#
# COMPACT_ATOMS: atom_id res chain seq x y z
N MET A 1 11.17 -8.18 -39.87
CA MET A 1 11.60 -8.06 -38.45
C MET A 1 10.40 -8.43 -37.62
N ASN A 2 10.53 -9.31 -36.65
CA ASN A 2 9.38 -9.76 -35.87
C ASN A 2 9.27 -8.93 -34.59
N TYR A 3 8.10 -8.41 -34.28
CA TYR A 3 7.79 -7.64 -33.10
C TYR A 3 6.87 -8.47 -32.21
N LEU A 4 7.23 -8.64 -30.94
CA LEU A 4 6.40 -9.32 -29.96
C LEU A 4 5.49 -8.30 -29.28
N ILE A 5 4.19 -8.57 -29.29
CA ILE A 5 3.19 -7.65 -28.74
C ILE A 5 2.23 -8.46 -27.88
N THR A 6 2.10 -8.05 -26.63
CA THR A 6 1.11 -8.62 -25.72
C THR A 6 0.00 -7.60 -25.51
N LYS A 7 -1.24 -8.04 -25.74
CA LYS A 7 -2.46 -7.29 -25.42
C LYS A 7 -3.24 -8.09 -24.37
N TRP A 8 -4.27 -7.48 -23.79
CA TRP A 8 -5.09 -8.11 -22.75
C TRP A 8 -5.80 -9.41 -23.19
N PHE A 9 -5.92 -9.65 -24.50
CA PHE A 9 -6.61 -10.80 -25.09
C PHE A 9 -5.69 -11.82 -25.77
N GLY A 10 -4.39 -11.57 -25.82
CA GLY A 10 -3.45 -12.48 -26.47
C GLY A 10 -2.06 -11.91 -26.70
N THR A 11 -1.16 -12.79 -27.12
CA THR A 11 0.19 -12.45 -27.55
C THR A 11 0.32 -12.66 -29.05
N PHE A 12 0.97 -11.73 -29.73
CA PHE A 12 1.07 -11.65 -31.18
C PHE A 12 2.52 -11.48 -31.60
N ILE A 13 2.88 -12.13 -32.70
CA ILE A 13 4.08 -11.80 -33.46
C ILE A 13 3.65 -11.05 -34.71
N TYR A 14 4.12 -9.81 -34.82
CA TYR A 14 3.83 -8.92 -35.92
C TYR A 14 5.07 -8.77 -36.80
N ASP A 15 4.93 -8.85 -38.12
CA ASP A 15 5.96 -8.40 -39.07
C ASP A 15 5.43 -7.16 -39.78
N LYS A 16 6.27 -6.33 -40.42
CA LYS A 16 5.87 -5.03 -41.02
C LYS A 16 4.69 -5.07 -42.02
N LYS A 17 4.17 -6.25 -42.35
CA LYS A 17 3.04 -6.51 -43.24
C LYS A 17 1.77 -7.04 -42.53
N GLY A 18 1.83 -7.40 -41.24
CA GLY A 18 0.70 -7.98 -40.50
C GLY A 18 1.07 -8.99 -39.41
N ILE A 19 0.05 -9.60 -38.80
CA ILE A 19 0.20 -10.65 -37.77
C ILE A 19 0.67 -11.95 -38.41
N LYS A 20 1.86 -12.43 -38.03
CA LYS A 20 2.41 -13.73 -38.47
C LYS A 20 1.97 -14.89 -37.60
N ASP A 21 1.90 -14.66 -36.30
CA ASP A 21 1.58 -15.69 -35.33
C ASP A 21 0.77 -15.09 -34.18
N LYS A 22 -0.14 -15.87 -33.61
CA LYS A 22 -1.00 -15.41 -32.52
C LYS A 22 -1.29 -16.53 -31.54
N LEU A 23 -1.29 -16.18 -30.27
CA LEU A 23 -1.70 -17.04 -29.18
C LEU A 23 -2.70 -16.27 -28.32
N LEU A 24 -3.98 -16.58 -28.53
CA LEU A 24 -5.09 -15.92 -27.85
C LEU A 24 -5.26 -16.50 -26.43
N PHE A 25 -5.67 -15.65 -25.50
CA PHE A 25 -5.95 -16.08 -24.14
C PHE A 25 -7.31 -16.81 -24.06
N PRO A 26 -7.54 -17.64 -23.03
CA PRO A 26 -8.86 -18.18 -22.77
C PRO A 26 -9.87 -17.04 -22.56
N LYS A 27 -11.05 -17.14 -23.20
CA LYS A 27 -12.15 -16.16 -23.08
C LYS A 27 -12.90 -16.26 -21.74
N LYS A 28 -12.15 -16.34 -20.64
CA LYS A 28 -12.66 -16.42 -19.27
C LYS A 28 -12.11 -15.24 -18.47
N PRO A 29 -12.95 -14.44 -17.79
CA PRO A 29 -12.50 -13.27 -17.03
C PRO A 29 -11.39 -13.58 -16.01
N GLU A 30 -11.48 -14.74 -15.36
CA GLU A 30 -10.54 -15.16 -14.30
C GLU A 30 -9.14 -15.42 -14.85
N GLU A 31 -9.07 -16.03 -16.04
CA GLU A 31 -7.83 -16.38 -16.72
C GLU A 31 -7.14 -15.15 -17.32
N ILE A 32 -7.91 -14.20 -17.83
CA ILE A 32 -7.41 -12.90 -18.30
C ILE A 32 -6.90 -12.09 -17.11
N SER A 33 -7.68 -12.00 -16.03
CA SER A 33 -7.28 -11.32 -14.78
C SER A 33 -5.95 -11.86 -14.22
N LYS A 34 -5.76 -13.19 -14.19
CA LYS A 34 -4.49 -13.81 -13.75
C LYS A 34 -3.30 -13.39 -14.62
N ARG A 35 -3.47 -13.30 -15.94
CA ARG A 35 -2.41 -12.89 -16.88
C ARG A 35 -2.09 -11.40 -16.76
N LEU A 36 -3.11 -10.55 -16.69
CA LEU A 36 -2.93 -9.13 -16.44
C LEU A 36 -2.20 -8.88 -15.12
N LYS A 37 -2.50 -9.66 -14.07
CA LYS A 37 -1.78 -9.59 -12.80
C LYS A 37 -0.30 -9.97 -12.94
N LYS A 38 0.03 -10.96 -13.76
CA LYS A 38 1.43 -11.32 -14.05
C LYS A 38 2.16 -10.21 -14.82
N ILE A 39 1.51 -9.63 -15.82
CA ILE A 39 2.08 -8.50 -16.57
C ILE A 39 2.39 -7.32 -15.63
N ASP A 40 1.47 -7.02 -14.71
CA ASP A 40 1.61 -5.95 -13.71
C ASP A 40 2.76 -6.21 -12.72
N LYS A 41 3.05 -7.48 -12.39
CA LYS A 41 4.20 -7.90 -11.59
C LYS A 41 5.50 -8.03 -12.39
N GLU A 42 5.52 -7.53 -13.63
CA GLU A 42 6.63 -7.65 -14.58
C GLU A 42 7.03 -9.11 -14.90
N ASP A 43 6.12 -10.08 -14.72
CA ASP A 43 6.37 -11.48 -15.07
C ASP A 43 6.19 -11.74 -16.58
N ILE A 44 6.94 -12.72 -17.08
CA ILE A 44 6.81 -13.24 -18.45
C ILE A 44 5.71 -14.31 -18.50
N LEU A 45 4.79 -14.17 -19.44
CA LEU A 45 3.69 -15.12 -19.65
C LEU A 45 4.14 -16.41 -20.33
N SER A 46 3.38 -17.49 -20.10
CA SER A 46 3.66 -18.78 -20.74
C SER A 46 3.44 -18.74 -22.25
N GLU A 47 2.51 -17.90 -22.69
CA GLU A 47 2.12 -17.64 -24.06
C GLU A 47 3.23 -16.90 -24.81
N GLU A 48 3.88 -15.94 -24.16
CA GLU A 48 5.02 -15.19 -24.71
C GLU A 48 6.21 -16.12 -24.92
N LYS A 49 6.54 -16.99 -23.95
CA LYS A 49 7.59 -17.99 -24.13
C LYS A 49 7.29 -18.96 -25.28
N LYS A 50 6.03 -19.42 -25.37
CA LYS A 50 5.59 -20.39 -26.40
C LYS A 50 5.59 -19.82 -27.81
N ILE A 51 5.26 -18.55 -27.99
CA ILE A 51 5.19 -17.93 -29.31
C ILE A 51 6.59 -17.55 -29.82
N VAL A 52 7.49 -17.14 -28.91
CA VAL A 52 8.85 -16.70 -29.23
C VAL A 52 9.74 -17.89 -29.60
N LYS A 53 9.77 -18.97 -28.80
CA LYS A 53 10.61 -20.17 -29.00
C LYS A 53 12.01 -19.89 -29.58
N ASN A 54 12.17 -19.89 -30.90
CA ASN A 54 13.43 -19.71 -31.63
C ASN A 54 13.43 -18.50 -32.59
N LYS A 55 12.43 -17.61 -32.51
CA LYS A 55 12.32 -16.44 -33.38
C LYS A 55 13.07 -15.27 -32.73
N LYS A 56 13.94 -14.60 -33.48
CA LYS A 56 14.45 -13.28 -33.07
C LYS A 56 13.29 -12.28 -33.11
N VAL A 57 12.95 -11.71 -31.96
CA VAL A 57 11.89 -10.71 -31.80
C VAL A 57 12.43 -9.43 -31.19
N ILE A 58 11.79 -8.32 -31.52
CA ILE A 58 11.99 -7.02 -30.90
C ILE A 58 10.87 -6.82 -29.87
N VAL A 59 11.23 -6.30 -28.70
CA VAL A 59 10.31 -6.08 -27.57
C VAL A 59 10.37 -4.63 -27.10
N ASN A 60 9.24 -4.08 -26.65
CA ASN A 60 9.11 -2.71 -26.14
C ASN A 60 9.08 -2.62 -24.62
N GLU A 61 8.72 -3.70 -23.93
CA GLU A 61 8.62 -3.76 -22.47
C GLU A 61 9.89 -4.36 -21.86
N LYS A 62 10.38 -3.73 -20.78
CA LYS A 62 11.61 -4.16 -20.11
C LYS A 62 11.51 -5.61 -19.60
N ARG A 63 10.33 -6.01 -19.10
CA ARG A 63 10.06 -7.38 -18.64
C ARG A 63 10.29 -8.46 -19.71
N LEU A 64 10.20 -8.10 -20.99
CA LEU A 64 10.35 -9.02 -22.11
C LEU A 64 11.78 -9.07 -22.67
N GLN A 65 12.72 -8.33 -22.08
CA GLN A 65 14.10 -8.24 -22.55
C GLN A 65 14.81 -9.60 -22.60
N GLU A 66 14.42 -10.55 -21.75
CA GLU A 66 14.95 -11.92 -21.80
C GLU A 66 14.54 -12.69 -23.06
N LEU A 67 13.42 -12.30 -23.69
CA LEU A 67 12.87 -12.98 -24.87
C LEU A 67 13.30 -12.37 -26.20
N GLY A 68 13.87 -11.17 -26.21
CA GLY A 68 14.21 -10.49 -27.46
C GLY A 68 14.98 -9.19 -27.29
N ASP A 69 15.30 -8.56 -28.42
CA ASP A 69 16.06 -7.31 -28.45
C ASP A 69 15.18 -6.16 -27.96
N TYR A 70 15.53 -5.60 -26.79
CA TYR A 70 14.78 -4.50 -26.17
C TYR A 70 15.02 -3.18 -26.91
N LYS A 71 13.98 -2.69 -27.59
CA LYS A 71 13.98 -1.42 -28.33
C LYS A 71 12.66 -0.66 -28.11
N PRO A 72 12.51 0.03 -26.97
CA PRO A 72 11.25 0.68 -26.59
C PRO A 72 10.86 1.85 -27.52
N SER A 73 11.83 2.53 -28.13
CA SER A 73 11.61 3.73 -28.95
C SER A 73 11.38 3.43 -30.44
N GLU A 74 11.22 2.17 -30.83
CA GLU A 74 10.88 1.81 -32.21
C GLU A 74 9.47 2.33 -32.55
N PRO A 75 9.31 3.23 -33.54
CA PRO A 75 8.01 3.87 -33.86
C PRO A 75 6.91 2.86 -34.17
N PHE A 76 7.30 1.72 -34.74
CA PHE A 76 6.39 0.66 -35.17
C PHE A 76 5.48 0.16 -34.05
N PHE A 77 5.89 0.19 -32.78
CA PHE A 77 5.02 -0.24 -31.67
C PHE A 77 3.78 0.64 -31.48
N ASN A 78 3.83 1.91 -31.89
CA ASN A 78 2.71 2.84 -31.77
C ASN A 78 1.70 2.68 -32.91
N ASP A 79 2.14 2.23 -34.08
CA ASP A 79 1.31 2.11 -35.28
C ASP A 79 0.50 0.79 -35.33
N ILE A 80 0.66 -0.09 -34.33
CA ILE A 80 0.04 -1.42 -34.33
C ILE A 80 -1.31 -1.39 -33.61
N GLU A 81 -2.36 -1.35 -34.43
CA GLU A 81 -3.73 -1.58 -33.99
C GLU A 81 -4.11 -3.05 -34.17
N ILE A 82 -4.49 -3.71 -33.06
CA ILE A 82 -5.04 -5.06 -33.06
C ILE A 82 -6.38 -4.98 -32.35
N ASN A 83 -7.47 -5.13 -33.12
CA ASN A 83 -8.82 -4.98 -32.59
C ASN A 83 -9.27 -6.25 -31.84
N PRO A 84 -9.66 -6.16 -30.56
CA PRO A 84 -10.11 -7.33 -29.80
C PRO A 84 -11.37 -7.99 -30.39
N ASN A 85 -12.26 -7.19 -30.98
CA ASN A 85 -13.52 -7.66 -31.57
C ASN A 85 -13.32 -8.65 -32.72
N GLU A 86 -12.25 -8.49 -33.51
CA GLU A 86 -11.90 -9.41 -34.61
C GLU A 86 -11.55 -10.82 -34.11
N PHE A 87 -11.17 -10.95 -32.84
CA PHE A 87 -10.86 -12.22 -32.18
C PHE A 87 -12.00 -12.69 -31.26
N GLY A 88 -13.14 -12.00 -31.29
CA GLY A 88 -14.32 -12.26 -30.47
C GLY A 88 -14.08 -12.02 -28.97
N PHE A 89 -13.29 -11.01 -28.63
CA PHE A 89 -13.12 -10.49 -27.28
C PHE A 89 -13.90 -9.17 -27.15
N SER A 90 -14.97 -9.18 -26.36
CA SER A 90 -15.84 -8.03 -26.18
C SER A 90 -15.34 -7.07 -25.10
N GLY A 91 -15.81 -5.82 -25.14
CA GLY A 91 -15.57 -4.85 -24.07
C GLY A 91 -16.12 -5.30 -22.71
N ASP A 92 -17.25 -6.01 -22.67
CA ASP A 92 -17.81 -6.60 -21.44
C ASP A 92 -16.84 -7.60 -20.80
N LEU A 93 -16.16 -8.41 -21.61
CA LEU A 93 -15.16 -9.36 -21.13
C LEU A 93 -13.96 -8.63 -20.51
N LEU A 94 -13.49 -7.54 -21.12
CA LEU A 94 -12.43 -6.71 -20.56
C LEU A 94 -12.87 -6.08 -19.23
N HIS A 95 -14.08 -5.52 -19.19
CA HIS A 95 -14.63 -4.92 -17.98
C HIS A 95 -14.71 -5.91 -16.82
N LYS A 96 -15.26 -7.11 -17.04
CA LYS A 96 -15.31 -8.17 -16.02
C LYS A 96 -13.92 -8.60 -15.56
N SER A 97 -12.98 -8.75 -16.49
CA SER A 97 -11.59 -9.14 -16.18
C SER A 97 -10.87 -8.09 -15.35
N THR A 98 -11.08 -6.81 -15.65
CA THR A 98 -10.47 -5.69 -14.94
C THR A 98 -11.08 -5.48 -13.56
N LEU A 99 -12.41 -5.66 -13.40
CA LEU A 99 -13.05 -5.68 -12.08
C LEU A 99 -12.48 -6.78 -11.18
N LEU A 100 -12.31 -8.00 -11.71
CA LEU A 100 -11.69 -9.10 -10.95
C LEU A 100 -10.23 -8.82 -10.58
N LEU A 101 -9.47 -8.19 -11.48
CA LEU A 101 -8.10 -7.79 -11.19
C LEU A 101 -8.06 -6.70 -10.11
N ALA A 102 -8.91 -5.69 -10.21
CA ALA A 102 -9.01 -4.61 -9.24
C ALA A 102 -9.37 -5.16 -7.85
N GLY A 103 -10.36 -6.05 -7.75
CA GLY A 103 -10.72 -6.71 -6.50
C GLY A 103 -9.53 -7.45 -5.88
N LYS A 104 -8.84 -8.29 -6.66
CA LYS A 104 -7.64 -9.00 -6.17
C LYS A 104 -6.53 -8.06 -5.69
N LYS A 105 -6.32 -6.91 -6.34
CA LYS A 105 -5.34 -5.92 -5.92
C LYS A 105 -5.73 -5.27 -4.60
N VAL A 106 -7.03 -4.98 -4.42
CA VAL A 106 -7.56 -4.46 -3.16
C VAL A 106 -7.35 -5.48 -2.04
N ASP A 107 -7.69 -6.75 -2.27
CA ASP A 107 -7.52 -7.81 -1.27
C ASP A 107 -6.05 -7.97 -0.86
N GLU A 108 -5.13 -8.04 -1.84
CA GLU A 108 -3.68 -8.10 -1.56
C GLU A 108 -3.19 -6.91 -0.72
N ASN A 109 -3.69 -5.71 -1.00
CA ASN A 109 -3.32 -4.53 -0.23
C ASN A 109 -3.91 -4.53 1.18
N LEU A 110 -5.13 -5.04 1.37
CA LEU A 110 -5.79 -5.13 2.69
C LEU A 110 -5.14 -6.20 3.59
N GLU A 111 -4.50 -7.21 3.01
CA GLU A 111 -3.73 -8.22 3.73
C GLU A 111 -2.37 -7.71 4.24
N SER A 112 -1.97 -6.49 3.85
CA SER A 112 -0.70 -5.93 4.28
C SER A 112 -0.65 -5.70 5.80
N LYS A 113 0.39 -6.22 6.44
CA LYS A 113 0.53 -6.22 7.91
C LYS A 113 0.76 -4.82 8.47
N ASP A 114 1.34 -3.90 7.68
CA ASP A 114 1.56 -2.52 8.10
C ASP A 114 0.25 -1.73 8.23
N LEU A 115 -0.80 -2.05 7.47
CA LEU A 115 -2.14 -1.48 7.71
C LEU A 115 -2.69 -1.85 9.08
N GLN A 116 -2.43 -3.06 9.58
CA GLN A 116 -2.83 -3.44 10.93
C GLN A 116 -2.10 -2.59 11.99
N ILE A 117 -0.81 -2.30 11.81
CA ILE A 117 -0.07 -1.37 12.67
C ILE A 117 -0.74 0.01 12.66
N VAL A 118 -1.07 0.54 11.49
CA VAL A 118 -1.73 1.85 11.36
C VAL A 118 -3.02 1.89 12.19
N GLN A 119 -3.87 0.86 12.07
CA GLN A 119 -5.11 0.76 12.83
C GLN A 119 -4.87 0.62 14.34
N MET A 120 -3.89 -0.18 14.74
CA MET A 120 -3.51 -0.36 16.15
C MET A 120 -3.02 0.94 16.78
N VAL A 121 -2.23 1.75 16.06
CA VAL A 121 -1.76 3.06 16.55
C VAL A 121 -2.93 4.04 16.70
N ASN A 122 -3.81 4.13 15.70
CA ASN A 122 -4.98 5.01 15.78
C ASN A 122 -5.89 4.60 16.96
N ALA A 123 -6.17 3.31 17.11
CA ALA A 123 -6.96 2.80 18.23
C ALA A 123 -6.27 3.05 19.58
N LEU A 124 -4.95 2.91 19.65
CA LEU A 124 -4.19 3.23 20.86
C LEU A 124 -4.34 4.70 21.24
N ASP A 125 -4.23 5.62 20.28
CA ASP A 125 -4.38 7.06 20.52
C ASP A 125 -5.81 7.41 20.96
N ASP A 126 -6.82 6.80 20.33
CA ASP A 126 -8.22 6.95 20.72
C ASP A 126 -8.49 6.44 22.15
N LEU A 127 -7.91 5.29 22.53
CA LEU A 127 -8.03 4.75 23.87
C LEU A 127 -7.30 5.61 24.91
N ILE A 128 -6.14 6.15 24.58
CA ILE A 128 -5.41 7.09 25.46
C ILE A 128 -6.25 8.34 25.69
N GLN A 129 -6.78 8.95 24.62
CA GLN A 129 -7.66 10.12 24.74
C GLN A 129 -8.89 9.81 25.59
N THR A 130 -9.53 8.66 25.35
CA THR A 130 -10.68 8.19 26.13
C THR A 130 -10.31 7.97 27.61
N SER A 131 -9.14 7.39 27.88
CA SER A 131 -8.67 7.16 29.24
C SER A 131 -8.44 8.45 30.00
N ASN A 132 -7.91 9.49 29.33
CA ASN A 132 -7.71 10.81 29.90
C ASN A 132 -9.04 11.46 30.25
N LEU A 133 -9.99 11.49 29.32
CA LEU A 133 -11.33 12.04 29.55
C LEU A 133 -12.07 11.33 30.69
N LEU A 134 -11.99 9.99 30.75
CA LEU A 134 -12.58 9.21 31.84
C LEU A 134 -11.90 9.52 33.18
N SER A 135 -10.57 9.65 33.20
CA SER A 135 -9.83 9.97 34.43
C SER A 135 -10.22 11.36 34.94
N GLU A 136 -10.19 12.39 34.09
CA GLU A 136 -10.60 13.75 34.43
C GLU A 136 -12.04 13.81 34.96
N ARG A 137 -12.95 13.03 34.36
CA ARG A 137 -14.35 12.96 34.81
C ARG A 137 -14.49 12.29 36.16
N ILE A 138 -13.76 11.19 36.40
CA ILE A 138 -13.76 10.47 37.69
C ILE A 138 -13.18 11.37 38.78
N ASP A 139 -12.07 12.07 38.50
CA ASP A 139 -11.43 12.98 39.43
C ASP A 139 -12.38 14.12 39.80
N SER A 140 -13.00 14.76 38.79
CA SER A 140 -14.00 15.82 39.00
C SER A 140 -15.20 15.35 39.82
N TRP A 141 -15.72 14.14 39.54
CA TRP A 141 -16.86 13.59 40.27
C TRP A 141 -16.50 13.21 41.71
N SER A 142 -15.25 12.80 41.95
CA SER A 142 -14.77 12.48 43.29
C SER A 142 -14.67 13.68 44.23
N LEU A 143 -14.65 14.91 43.69
CA LEU A 143 -14.63 16.15 44.48
C LEU A 143 -15.94 16.43 45.22
N ILE A 144 -17.05 15.82 44.80
CA ILE A 144 -18.36 15.96 45.47
C ILE A 144 -18.68 14.68 46.26
N PRO A 145 -19.37 14.78 47.41
CA PRO A 145 -19.78 13.61 48.19
C PRO A 145 -20.64 12.65 47.37
N THR A 146 -20.02 11.60 46.83
CA THR A 146 -20.66 10.66 45.92
C THR A 146 -20.55 9.24 46.45
N PRO A 147 -21.67 8.50 46.53
CA PRO A 147 -21.64 7.08 46.83
C PRO A 147 -20.76 6.30 45.84
N GLU A 148 -19.86 5.44 46.36
CA GLU A 148 -18.88 4.68 45.56
C GLU A 148 -19.55 3.87 44.43
N ASN A 149 -20.76 3.36 44.66
CA ASN A 149 -21.51 2.59 43.66
C ASN A 149 -21.86 3.38 42.39
N LYS A 150 -21.96 4.71 42.44
CA LYS A 150 -22.20 5.56 41.25
C LYS A 150 -20.95 5.75 40.40
N ILE A 151 -19.78 5.84 41.03
CA ILE A 151 -18.49 6.05 40.35
C ILE A 151 -17.85 4.73 39.91
N LYS A 152 -18.12 3.63 40.62
CA LYS A 152 -17.54 2.31 40.38
C LYS A 152 -17.66 1.82 38.92
N PRO A 153 -18.78 1.98 38.20
CA PRO A 153 -18.86 1.60 36.80
C PRO A 153 -17.86 2.37 35.92
N PHE A 154 -17.70 3.67 36.12
CA PHE A 154 -16.73 4.50 35.39
C PHE A 154 -15.29 4.10 35.72
N LYS A 155 -14.97 3.85 37.00
CA LYS A 155 -13.66 3.32 37.40
C LYS A 155 -13.36 1.99 36.72
N ASN A 156 -14.33 1.08 36.66
CA ASN A 156 -14.17 -0.21 35.99
C ASN A 156 -13.94 -0.03 34.48
N THR A 157 -14.70 0.85 33.81
CA THR A 157 -14.48 1.17 32.39
C THR A 157 -13.07 1.74 32.15
N LEU A 158 -12.62 2.67 32.99
CA LEU A 158 -11.26 3.22 32.92
C LEU A 158 -10.20 2.13 33.04
N LEU A 159 -10.38 1.18 33.97
CA LEU A 159 -9.48 0.04 34.12
C LEU A 159 -9.45 -0.85 32.88
N THR A 160 -10.62 -1.12 32.27
CA THR A 160 -10.70 -1.89 31.01
C THR A 160 -10.00 -1.17 29.87
N VAL A 161 -10.23 0.13 29.69
CA VAL A 161 -9.56 0.96 28.68
C VAL A 161 -8.04 0.94 28.90
N LYS A 162 -7.58 1.16 30.14
CA LYS A 162 -6.14 1.10 30.49
C LYS A 162 -5.51 -0.26 30.21
N LYS A 163 -6.26 -1.36 30.43
CA LYS A 163 -5.80 -2.71 30.03
C LYS A 163 -5.70 -2.84 28.51
N GLY A 164 -6.68 -2.33 27.76
CA GLY A 164 -6.66 -2.30 26.29
C GLY A 164 -5.45 -1.54 25.74
N ILE A 165 -5.14 -0.37 26.30
CA ILE A 165 -3.93 0.42 25.96
C ILE A 165 -2.67 -0.44 26.11
N LYS A 166 -2.50 -1.09 27.27
CA LYS A 166 -1.31 -1.93 27.52
C LYS A 166 -1.22 -3.10 26.55
N LEU A 167 -2.34 -3.77 26.26
CA LEU A 167 -2.40 -4.87 25.32
C LEU A 167 -1.97 -4.44 23.91
N LEU A 168 -2.52 -3.31 23.42
CA LEU A 168 -2.15 -2.76 22.12
C LEU A 168 -0.68 -2.33 22.08
N GLN A 169 -0.16 -1.72 23.14
CA GLN A 169 1.27 -1.36 23.21
C GLN A 169 2.17 -2.59 23.07
N THR A 170 1.88 -3.67 23.79
CA THR A 170 2.65 -4.92 23.69
C THR A 170 2.53 -5.55 22.29
N GLN A 171 1.32 -5.53 21.70
CA GLN A 171 1.10 -6.07 20.37
C GLN A 171 1.85 -5.26 19.30
N ILE A 172 1.77 -3.92 19.35
CA ILE A 172 2.53 -3.02 18.48
C ILE A 172 4.03 -3.30 18.62
N ASP A 173 4.51 -3.48 19.85
CA ASP A 173 5.92 -3.77 20.11
C ASP A 173 6.37 -5.06 19.40
N HIS A 174 5.63 -6.15 19.57
CA HIS A 174 5.89 -7.42 18.89
C HIS A 174 5.85 -7.28 17.36
N ASP A 175 4.76 -6.75 16.82
CA ASP A 175 4.54 -6.71 15.36
C ASP A 175 5.55 -5.80 14.65
N MET A 176 6.02 -4.75 15.33
CA MET A 176 7.06 -3.86 14.81
C MET A 176 8.44 -4.51 14.71
N HIS A 177 8.75 -5.51 15.53
CA HIS A 177 9.99 -6.28 15.37
C HIS A 177 9.94 -7.17 14.13
N ASP A 178 8.76 -7.68 13.77
CA ASP A 178 8.58 -8.50 12.58
C ASP A 178 8.46 -7.66 11.29
N ILE A 179 7.69 -6.58 11.32
CA ILE A 179 7.32 -5.80 10.13
C ILE A 179 8.40 -4.76 9.77
N ALA A 180 8.97 -4.08 10.76
CA ALA A 180 9.92 -2.99 10.52
C ALA A 180 11.11 -3.01 11.52
N PRO A 181 11.92 -4.10 11.54
CA PRO A 181 12.98 -4.30 12.53
C PRO A 181 14.03 -3.17 12.55
N ASN A 182 14.37 -2.61 11.38
CA ASN A 182 15.36 -1.54 11.27
C ASN A 182 14.85 -0.23 11.90
N ILE A 183 13.58 0.11 11.69
CA ILE A 183 12.96 1.30 12.30
C ILE A 183 12.87 1.10 13.81
N SER A 184 12.42 -0.07 14.24
CA SER A 184 12.34 -0.46 15.65
C SER A 184 13.68 -0.35 16.37
N LYS A 185 14.78 -0.73 15.70
CA LYS A 185 16.13 -0.61 16.27
C LYS A 185 16.62 0.83 16.41
N ILE A 186 16.20 1.73 15.51
CA ILE A 186 16.67 3.12 15.49
C ILE A 186 15.80 4.00 16.40
N ALA A 187 14.48 3.95 16.22
CA ALA A 187 13.53 4.85 16.87
C ALA A 187 12.76 4.19 18.02
N GLY A 188 12.83 2.87 18.17
CA GLY A 188 11.97 2.10 19.05
C GLY A 188 10.63 1.72 18.36
N PRO A 189 10.00 0.60 18.77
CA PRO A 189 8.75 0.12 18.18
C PRO A 189 7.61 1.14 18.23
N SER A 190 7.41 1.83 19.36
CA SER A 190 6.31 2.79 19.51
C SER A 190 6.41 3.99 18.58
N ILE A 191 7.60 4.60 18.46
CA ILE A 191 7.82 5.74 17.56
C ILE A 191 7.79 5.28 16.10
N GLY A 192 8.39 4.12 15.81
CA GLY A 192 8.34 3.52 14.48
C GLY A 192 6.92 3.26 13.98
N ALA A 193 6.07 2.69 14.83
CA ALA A 193 4.67 2.45 14.52
C ALA A 193 3.92 3.76 14.22
N ARG A 194 4.14 4.81 15.04
CA ARG A 194 3.55 6.14 14.78
C ARG A 194 4.05 6.75 13.47
N LEU A 195 5.32 6.61 13.13
CA LEU A 195 5.85 7.08 11.84
C LEU A 195 5.16 6.38 10.66
N ILE A 196 4.98 5.06 10.74
CA ILE A 196 4.24 4.28 9.72
C ILE A 196 2.78 4.77 9.64
N ALA A 197 2.12 4.96 10.79
CA ALA A 197 0.75 5.45 10.86
C ALA A 197 0.58 6.85 10.24
N HIS A 198 1.45 7.81 10.59
CA HIS A 198 1.42 9.16 10.03
C HIS A 198 1.77 9.20 8.54
N ALA A 199 2.65 8.32 8.07
CA ALA A 199 2.96 8.19 6.65
C ALA A 199 1.83 7.53 5.85
N GLY A 200 0.98 6.74 6.50
CA GLY A 200 -0.11 5.97 5.89
C GLY A 200 0.31 4.59 5.36
N GLY A 201 1.41 4.04 5.87
CA GLY A 201 1.96 2.75 5.44
C GLY A 201 3.48 2.75 5.34
N LEU A 202 4.08 1.57 5.34
CA LEU A 202 5.54 1.39 5.37
C LEU A 202 6.19 1.78 4.04
N GLU A 203 5.59 1.40 2.91
CA GLU A 203 6.08 1.77 1.58
C GLU A 203 6.10 3.29 1.42
N ARG A 204 5.01 3.96 1.83
CA ARG A 204 4.93 5.41 1.77
C ARG A 204 6.00 6.06 2.64
N LEU A 205 6.19 5.59 3.88
CA LEU A 205 7.26 6.06 4.77
C LEU A 205 8.65 5.94 4.11
N ALA A 206 8.93 4.84 3.42
CA ALA A 206 10.22 4.60 2.76
C ALA A 206 10.52 5.58 1.62
N THR A 207 9.48 6.14 0.99
CA THR A 207 9.62 7.13 -0.10
C THR A 207 9.73 8.58 0.38
N LEU A 208 9.46 8.84 1.67
CA LEU A 208 9.51 10.20 2.22
C LEU A 208 10.96 10.67 2.40
N PRO A 209 11.29 11.93 2.07
CA PRO A 209 12.59 12.48 2.40
C PRO A 209 12.71 12.67 3.92
N ALA A 210 13.95 12.65 4.43
CA ALA A 210 14.23 12.79 5.86
C ALA A 210 13.62 14.07 6.47
N SER A 211 13.58 15.18 5.72
CA SER A 211 12.96 16.44 6.14
C SER A 211 11.45 16.31 6.39
N THR A 212 10.75 15.43 5.66
CA THR A 212 9.33 15.15 5.90
C THR A 212 9.17 14.22 7.10
N VAL A 213 9.98 13.17 7.19
CA VAL A 213 9.97 12.24 8.34
C VAL A 213 10.20 13.00 9.66
N GLN A 214 11.09 14.00 9.65
CA GLN A 214 11.39 14.85 10.81
C GLN A 214 10.15 15.53 11.41
N ILE A 215 9.17 15.88 10.58
CA ILE A 215 8.00 16.70 10.96
C ILE A 215 6.66 15.95 10.91
N LEU A 216 6.66 14.63 10.68
CA LEU A 216 5.45 13.79 10.72
C LEU A 216 4.77 13.89 12.09
N GLY A 217 3.48 14.17 12.14
CA GLY A 217 2.71 14.43 13.36
C GLY A 217 2.71 15.89 13.84
N ALA A 218 3.48 16.78 13.19
CA ALA A 218 3.46 18.23 13.46
C ALA A 218 2.78 19.02 12.33
N GLU A 219 1.88 18.40 11.57
CA GLU A 219 1.26 18.99 10.37
C GLU A 219 0.54 20.28 10.70
N LYS A 220 -0.17 20.35 11.83
CA LYS A 220 -0.84 21.58 12.29
C LYS A 220 0.13 22.75 12.46
N ALA A 221 1.31 22.51 13.02
CA ALA A 221 2.34 23.54 13.18
C ALA A 221 2.99 23.90 11.83
N LEU A 222 3.25 22.90 10.99
CA LEU A 222 3.78 23.10 9.64
C LEU A 222 2.84 23.96 8.77
N PHE A 223 1.53 23.69 8.81
CA PHE A 223 0.55 24.45 8.06
C PHE A 223 0.40 25.88 8.58
N ARG A 224 0.48 26.11 9.90
CA ARG A 224 0.53 27.47 10.47
C ARG A 224 1.78 28.22 10.00
N PHE A 225 2.95 27.59 9.99
CA PHE A 225 4.15 28.21 9.40
C PHE A 225 3.93 28.61 7.95
N LYS A 226 3.43 27.69 7.11
CA LYS A 226 3.22 27.96 5.67
C LYS A 226 2.19 29.05 5.40
N LYS A 227 1.17 29.21 6.25
CA LYS A 227 0.09 30.20 6.06
C LYS A 227 0.37 31.54 6.72
N GLU A 228 0.90 31.51 7.94
CA GLU A 228 0.97 32.68 8.84
C GLU A 228 2.42 33.17 9.02
N GLY A 229 3.43 32.48 8.48
CA GLY A 229 4.84 32.85 8.63
C GLY A 229 5.41 32.60 10.03
N ALA A 230 4.75 31.75 10.84
CA ALA A 230 5.22 31.35 12.17
C ALA A 230 6.56 30.60 12.11
N LYS A 231 7.18 30.27 13.25
CA LYS A 231 8.41 29.45 13.22
C LYS A 231 8.08 28.00 12.76
N PRO A 232 8.89 27.39 11.88
CA PRO A 232 8.67 26.01 11.46
C PRO A 232 8.83 25.04 12.65
N PRO A 233 8.08 23.92 12.68
CA PRO A 233 8.29 22.89 13.68
C PRO A 233 9.65 22.23 13.48
N LYS A 234 10.38 22.01 14.57
CA LYS A 234 11.67 21.32 14.54
C LYS A 234 11.52 19.80 14.45
N HIS A 235 10.47 19.27 15.08
CA HIS A 235 10.23 17.84 15.24
C HIS A 235 8.73 17.56 15.21
N GLY A 236 8.36 16.39 14.72
CA GLY A 236 7.04 15.80 14.89
C GLY A 236 7.04 14.72 15.97
N VAL A 237 6.52 13.54 15.66
CA VAL A 237 6.45 12.41 16.61
C VAL A 237 7.82 11.95 17.11
N ILE A 238 8.89 12.21 16.35
CA ILE A 238 10.26 11.90 16.76
C ILE A 238 10.69 12.63 18.04
N PHE A 239 10.00 13.71 18.43
CA PHE A 239 10.26 14.40 19.68
C PHE A 239 10.15 13.48 20.92
N GLN A 240 9.39 12.40 20.82
CA GLN A 240 9.25 11.39 21.88
C GLN A 240 10.53 10.56 22.08
N HIS A 241 11.52 10.66 21.19
CA HIS A 241 12.75 9.89 21.27
C HIS A 241 13.66 10.40 22.41
N PRO A 242 14.23 9.53 23.27
CA PRO A 242 15.05 9.95 24.42
C PRO A 242 16.28 10.79 24.08
N TYR A 243 16.85 10.65 22.89
CA TYR A 243 17.98 11.47 22.43
C TYR A 243 17.58 12.90 22.02
N ILE A 244 16.28 13.19 21.91
CA ILE A 244 15.76 14.53 21.56
C ILE A 244 15.18 15.23 22.79
N ASN A 245 14.50 14.47 23.67
CA ASN A 245 13.86 14.97 24.89
C ASN A 245 14.85 15.17 26.05
#